data_AF-A0A940TAF4-F1
#
_entry.id   AF-A0A940TAF4-F1
#
_cell.length_a   1.000
_cell.length_b   1.000
_cell.length_c   1.000
_cell.angle_alpha   90.00
_cell.angle_beta   90.00
_cell.angle_gamma   90.00
#
_symmetry.space_group_name_H-M   'P 1'
#
loop_
_entity.id
_entity.type
_entity.pdbx_description
1 polymer ?
#
loop_
_entity_poly.entity_id
_entity_poly.type
_entity_poly.pdbx_seq_one_letter_code
_entity_poly.pdbx_strand_id
1 'polypeptide(L)'
;GTLGKAARVLCGYEKTRLLAPDEEQEISISVNISDLASYDDSGASGHRFCYVLEKGTYRLFCGSDVRSAEETASFEISETKCVRKARQAMAPVLPFKRLKPDYSSGTAAVSYEDVPLSEVDEEKRRLDNLPMEISFTGDKGIKLAEVRSGKNSLDEFIAQLSDEELASVIRGEGMGSPRVTAGTASAFGGVSDRLTYYGIPCGCCSDGPSGMRLDCGTKAFSLPNGTLIAATFNKPLVTELFRFMGREMTANRVDCLLGPGMNIHRHPLNGRNFEYFSEDPYLTGTIAAAELDGLHAEGVTGTIKHFCGNNQETNRHNLDSVVSERALREIYLRGFEIAVRKGKAETIMTSYNSVNGIWSAGNYDLCTTILRDEWGFTGFVMTDWWANINRRGQAVCKTDFAAMAMAQNDVYMVCADGGSNDDNTLSELEKGALSRAELQRNAANILRFILKTHAMDRLCGIECEAEIINRPDEGSSEGGEDVTFYRIEGSTEIDGKDICTDRGSDFIFALDVAELGLYRFTLTGSSELSELAQIPVTVFSMGTPVGSFTWNGTAGKPVSFECSTHCFSRFTTVRIYFAQSGLKLHSIRIEKAD
;
A
#
# COMPACT_ATOMS: atom_id res chain seq x y z
N GLY A 1 -36.92 -6.80 8.28
CA GLY A 1 -36.80 -7.89 7.31
C GLY A 1 -36.26 -9.14 7.98
N THR A 2 -36.03 -10.20 7.21
CA THR A 2 -35.56 -11.51 7.64
C THR A 2 -34.05 -11.53 7.93
N LEU A 3 -33.28 -10.63 7.32
CA LEU A 3 -31.82 -10.55 7.48
C LEU A 3 -31.39 -9.94 8.83
N GLY A 4 -32.24 -9.12 9.44
CA GLY A 4 -31.85 -8.25 10.55
C GLY A 4 -30.93 -7.10 10.12
N LYS A 5 -31.09 -5.92 10.73
CA LYS A 5 -30.35 -4.70 10.39
C LYS A 5 -29.89 -3.97 11.65
N ALA A 6 -28.81 -3.20 11.53
CA ALA A 6 -28.44 -2.24 12.57
C ALA A 6 -29.54 -1.18 12.73
N ALA A 7 -29.67 -0.62 13.94
CA ALA A 7 -30.66 0.41 14.21
C ALA A 7 -30.38 1.74 13.47
N ARG A 8 -29.10 2.04 13.22
CA ARG A 8 -28.59 3.20 12.47
C ARG A 8 -27.38 2.77 11.67
N VAL A 9 -27.24 3.34 10.47
CA VAL A 9 -26.06 3.21 9.58
C VAL A 9 -25.83 4.58 8.96
N LEU A 10 -24.58 5.06 8.96
CA LEU A 10 -24.24 6.31 8.30
C LEU A 10 -24.39 6.14 6.77
N CYS A 11 -25.13 7.04 6.14
CA CYS A 11 -25.37 6.98 4.68
C CYS A 11 -25.06 8.29 3.94
N GLY A 12 -24.63 9.33 4.67
CA GLY A 12 -24.27 10.63 4.12
C GLY A 12 -23.82 11.58 5.23
N TYR A 13 -22.90 12.49 4.91
CA TYR A 13 -22.48 13.58 5.78
C TYR A 13 -21.90 14.71 4.93
N GLU A 14 -22.03 15.94 5.43
CA GLU A 14 -21.40 17.14 4.91
C GLU A 14 -21.02 18.05 6.09
N LYS A 15 -20.06 18.94 5.86
CA LYS A 15 -19.62 19.92 6.85
C LYS A 15 -19.90 21.33 6.35
N THR A 16 -20.35 22.19 7.26
CA THR A 16 -20.51 23.61 6.93
C THR A 16 -19.15 24.25 6.66
N ARG A 17 -19.17 25.39 5.98
CA ARG A 17 -18.06 26.34 6.02
C ARG A 17 -17.93 26.93 7.42
N LEU A 18 -16.90 27.75 7.62
CA LEU A 18 -16.82 28.58 8.81
C LEU A 18 -17.99 29.58 8.80
N LEU A 19 -18.80 29.56 9.86
CA LEU A 19 -19.94 30.44 10.04
C LEU A 19 -19.60 31.48 11.12
N ALA A 20 -19.86 32.75 10.83
CA ALA A 20 -19.87 33.79 11.85
C ALA A 20 -21.03 33.57 12.85
N PRO A 21 -21.03 34.22 14.02
CA PRO A 21 -22.20 34.23 14.89
C PRO A 21 -23.45 34.63 14.12
N ASP A 22 -24.55 33.89 14.32
CA ASP A 22 -25.85 34.05 13.66
C ASP A 22 -25.86 33.84 12.13
N GLU A 23 -24.76 33.39 11.55
CA GLU A 23 -24.70 33.01 10.14
C GLU A 23 -25.18 31.56 9.95
N GLU A 24 -25.95 31.32 8.88
CA GLU A 24 -26.51 30.03 8.55
C GLU A 24 -26.03 29.53 7.18
N GLN A 25 -26.04 28.22 6.99
CA GLN A 25 -25.78 27.58 5.70
C GLN A 25 -26.75 26.43 5.48
N GLU A 26 -27.36 26.40 4.30
CA GLU A 26 -28.11 25.25 3.81
C GLU A 26 -27.15 24.15 3.33
N ILE A 27 -27.39 22.91 3.76
CA ILE A 27 -26.59 21.73 3.41
C ILE A 27 -27.50 20.71 2.73
N SER A 28 -27.07 20.18 1.59
CA SER A 28 -27.75 19.11 0.87
C SER A 28 -26.97 17.80 1.00
N ILE A 29 -27.62 16.76 1.51
CA ILE A 29 -27.04 15.41 1.63
C ILE A 29 -27.81 14.47 0.71
N SER A 30 -27.12 13.94 -0.30
CA SER A 30 -27.71 13.00 -1.27
C SER A 30 -27.36 11.56 -0.91
N VAL A 31 -28.38 10.70 -0.84
CA VAL A 31 -28.23 9.27 -0.53
C VAL A 31 -28.82 8.43 -1.66
N ASN A 32 -28.00 7.58 -2.28
CA ASN A 32 -28.51 6.61 -3.24
C ASN A 32 -29.21 5.47 -2.48
N ILE A 33 -30.49 5.25 -2.78
CA ILE A 33 -31.29 4.21 -2.10
C ILE A 33 -30.64 2.82 -2.23
N SER A 34 -29.97 2.53 -3.35
CA SER A 34 -29.25 1.26 -3.55
C SER A 34 -28.08 1.05 -2.58
N ASP A 35 -27.48 2.13 -2.06
CA ASP A 35 -26.38 2.04 -1.08
C ASP A 35 -26.87 1.61 0.31
N LEU A 36 -28.19 1.56 0.53
CA LEU A 36 -28.83 1.11 1.78
C LEU A 36 -29.11 -0.40 1.81
N ALA A 37 -28.75 -1.11 0.75
CA ALA A 37 -29.01 -2.54 0.62
C ALA A 37 -28.13 -3.37 1.56
N SER A 38 -28.62 -4.54 1.94
CA SER A 38 -27.81 -5.55 2.64
C SER A 38 -27.55 -6.75 1.75
N TYR A 39 -26.43 -7.42 1.99
CA TYR A 39 -26.05 -8.63 1.29
C TYR A 39 -26.72 -9.85 1.93
N ASP A 40 -27.43 -10.63 1.13
CA ASP A 40 -28.07 -11.88 1.57
C ASP A 40 -27.17 -13.09 1.29
N ASP A 41 -26.35 -13.48 2.27
CA ASP A 41 -25.49 -14.66 2.19
C ASP A 41 -26.21 -15.99 2.49
N SER A 42 -27.39 -15.94 3.10
CA SER A 42 -28.15 -17.12 3.54
C SER A 42 -29.30 -17.49 2.60
N GLY A 43 -29.78 -16.56 1.78
CA GLY A 43 -30.97 -16.69 0.95
C GLY A 43 -32.27 -16.38 1.71
N ALA A 44 -32.19 -15.88 2.95
CA ALA A 44 -33.36 -15.64 3.79
C ALA A 44 -34.30 -14.54 3.25
N SER A 45 -33.83 -13.69 2.34
CA SER A 45 -34.67 -12.70 1.65
C SER A 45 -35.36 -13.25 0.39
N GLY A 46 -35.01 -14.47 -0.03
CA GLY A 46 -35.40 -15.05 -1.33
C GLY A 46 -34.41 -14.71 -2.47
N HIS A 47 -33.34 -13.97 -2.20
CA HIS A 47 -32.35 -13.55 -3.20
C HIS A 47 -30.93 -13.86 -2.72
N ARG A 48 -30.59 -15.15 -2.64
CA ARG A 48 -29.25 -15.60 -2.20
C ARG A 48 -28.15 -14.96 -3.07
N PHE A 49 -27.08 -14.51 -2.42
CA PHE A 49 -25.91 -13.85 -3.02
C PHE A 49 -26.23 -12.56 -3.77
N CYS A 50 -27.19 -11.79 -3.25
CA CYS A 50 -27.57 -10.49 -3.79
C CYS A 50 -27.52 -9.41 -2.71
N TYR A 51 -27.27 -8.17 -3.14
CA TYR A 51 -27.63 -7.00 -2.36
C TYR A 51 -29.12 -6.74 -2.54
N VAL A 52 -29.84 -6.60 -1.42
CA VAL A 52 -31.30 -6.45 -1.39
C VAL A 52 -31.75 -5.28 -0.52
N LEU A 53 -32.82 -4.64 -0.99
CA LEU A 53 -33.67 -3.79 -0.18
C LEU A 53 -34.90 -4.61 0.20
N GLU A 54 -34.96 -5.06 1.45
CA GLU A 54 -36.12 -5.79 1.95
C GLU A 54 -37.35 -4.89 2.02
N LYS A 55 -38.53 -5.49 1.82
CA LYS A 55 -39.82 -4.82 2.04
C LYS A 55 -39.87 -4.17 3.42
N GLY A 56 -40.37 -2.94 3.47
CA GLY A 56 -40.63 -2.21 4.71
C GLY A 56 -40.40 -0.71 4.59
N THR A 57 -40.55 -0.03 5.72
CA THR A 57 -40.28 1.40 5.85
C THR A 57 -38.80 1.65 6.14
N TYR A 58 -38.19 2.50 5.34
CA TYR A 58 -36.84 3.03 5.55
C TYR A 58 -36.97 4.45 6.10
N ARG A 59 -36.29 4.72 7.20
CA ARG A 59 -36.36 6.00 7.91
C ARG A 59 -34.98 6.65 7.90
N LEU A 60 -34.94 7.91 7.53
CA LEU A 60 -33.74 8.73 7.47
C LEU A 60 -33.71 9.65 8.68
N PHE A 61 -32.57 9.65 9.36
CA PHE A 61 -32.33 10.45 10.55
C PHE A 61 -31.21 11.46 10.26
N CYS A 62 -31.40 12.73 10.64
CA CYS A 62 -30.43 13.79 10.45
C CYS A 62 -30.15 14.51 11.77
N GLY A 63 -28.89 14.82 12.04
CA GLY A 63 -28.44 15.50 13.26
C GLY A 63 -26.93 15.58 13.34
N SER A 64 -26.42 16.17 14.43
CA SER A 64 -24.98 16.33 14.67
C SER A 64 -24.26 15.04 15.05
N ASP A 65 -24.99 14.05 15.57
CA ASP A 65 -24.47 12.75 15.96
C ASP A 65 -25.55 11.66 15.87
N VAL A 66 -25.13 10.39 15.89
CA VAL A 66 -26.03 9.24 15.70
C VAL A 66 -27.10 9.09 16.80
N ARG A 67 -26.89 9.66 17.99
CA ARG A 67 -27.79 9.51 19.15
C ARG A 67 -28.85 10.61 19.18
N SER A 68 -28.47 11.83 18.82
CA SER A 68 -29.37 13.00 18.78
C SER A 68 -30.13 13.16 17.45
N ALA A 69 -29.72 12.46 16.39
CA ALA A 69 -30.36 12.56 15.08
C ALA A 69 -31.86 12.25 15.10
N GLU A 70 -32.65 13.13 14.50
CA GLU A 70 -34.10 13.06 14.45
C GLU A 70 -34.59 12.55 13.10
N GLU A 71 -35.76 11.90 13.08
CA GLU A 71 -36.36 11.40 11.83
C GLU A 71 -36.75 12.59 10.95
N THR A 72 -36.13 12.71 9.78
CA THR A 72 -36.35 13.84 8.85
C THR A 72 -37.18 13.43 7.64
N ALA A 73 -37.09 12.15 7.23
CA ALA A 73 -37.81 11.60 6.10
C ALA A 73 -37.98 10.09 6.23
N SER A 74 -38.95 9.52 5.53
CA SER A 74 -39.08 8.08 5.36
C SER A 74 -39.66 7.74 3.99
N PHE A 75 -39.40 6.51 3.54
CA PHE A 75 -39.96 5.97 2.32
C PHE A 75 -40.27 4.48 2.49
N GLU A 76 -41.16 3.96 1.67
CA GLU A 76 -41.58 2.56 1.73
C GLU A 76 -41.12 1.77 0.51
N ILE A 77 -40.62 0.57 0.75
CA ILE A 77 -40.36 -0.43 -0.26
C ILE A 77 -41.44 -1.50 -0.12
N SER A 78 -42.34 -1.58 -1.11
CA SER A 78 -43.54 -2.43 -1.08
C SER A 78 -43.26 -3.93 -1.22
N GLU A 79 -42.15 -4.29 -1.86
CA GLU A 79 -41.68 -5.66 -2.09
C GLU A 79 -40.16 -5.72 -1.98
N THR A 80 -39.61 -6.85 -1.55
CA THR A 80 -38.16 -7.04 -1.49
C THR A 80 -37.57 -6.94 -2.90
N LYS A 81 -36.57 -6.07 -3.09
CA LYS A 81 -35.92 -5.83 -4.37
C LYS A 81 -34.46 -6.28 -4.33
N CYS A 82 -34.06 -7.11 -5.28
CA CYS A 82 -32.67 -7.33 -5.62
C CYS A 82 -32.12 -6.08 -6.32
N VAL A 83 -31.21 -5.34 -5.67
CA VAL A 83 -30.57 -4.14 -6.26
C VAL A 83 -29.32 -4.48 -7.05
N ARG A 84 -28.59 -5.54 -6.65
CA ARG A 84 -27.40 -6.00 -7.34
C ARG A 84 -27.20 -7.49 -7.09
N LYS A 85 -27.05 -8.25 -8.17
CA LYS A 85 -26.62 -9.65 -8.10
C LYS A 85 -25.10 -9.72 -7.93
N ALA A 86 -24.65 -10.63 -7.09
CA ALA A 86 -23.25 -11.00 -6.96
C ALA A 86 -23.14 -12.53 -7.07
N ARG A 87 -22.11 -13.11 -6.49
CA ARG A 87 -21.96 -14.56 -6.31
C ARG A 87 -21.31 -14.84 -4.95
N GLN A 88 -21.44 -16.06 -4.45
CA GLN A 88 -20.74 -16.46 -3.23
C GLN A 88 -19.23 -16.30 -3.44
N ALA A 89 -18.58 -15.46 -2.64
CA ALA A 89 -17.14 -15.26 -2.70
C ALA A 89 -16.58 -15.02 -1.29
N MET A 90 -15.43 -15.63 -1.00
CA MET A 90 -14.79 -15.57 0.32
C MET A 90 -15.68 -15.99 1.51
N ALA A 91 -16.64 -16.89 1.29
CA ALA A 91 -17.45 -17.43 2.39
C ALA A 91 -16.57 -18.26 3.36
N PRO A 92 -16.91 -18.30 4.66
CA PRO A 92 -16.11 -19.05 5.63
C PRO A 92 -16.19 -20.57 5.37
N VAL A 93 -15.10 -21.27 5.67
CA VAL A 93 -15.04 -22.75 5.61
C VAL A 93 -15.17 -23.40 7.00
N LEU A 94 -15.03 -22.60 8.07
CA LEU A 94 -15.17 -23.05 9.46
C LEU A 94 -16.54 -22.65 10.00
N PRO A 95 -17.27 -23.57 10.68
CA PRO A 95 -18.57 -23.26 11.27
C PRO A 95 -18.43 -22.37 12.50
N PHE A 96 -19.25 -21.33 12.57
CA PHE A 96 -19.43 -20.49 13.74
C PHE A 96 -20.82 -19.83 13.72
N LYS A 97 -21.20 -19.23 14.85
CA LYS A 97 -22.45 -18.48 14.98
C LYS A 97 -22.18 -16.98 14.96
N ARG A 98 -23.06 -16.21 14.31
CA ARG A 98 -23.03 -14.74 14.31
C ARG A 98 -24.19 -14.15 15.11
N LEU A 99 -24.00 -12.91 15.57
CA LEU A 99 -25.06 -12.12 16.19
C LEU A 99 -26.16 -11.80 15.18
N LYS A 100 -27.42 -11.87 15.62
CA LYS A 100 -28.60 -11.44 14.88
C LYS A 100 -29.56 -10.70 15.81
N PRO A 101 -30.02 -9.51 15.44
CA PRO A 101 -30.99 -8.80 16.25
C PRO A 101 -32.36 -9.50 16.14
N ASP A 102 -32.96 -9.80 17.29
CA ASP A 102 -34.36 -10.20 17.41
C ASP A 102 -35.18 -9.01 17.91
N TYR A 103 -36.21 -8.65 17.15
CA TYR A 103 -37.11 -7.53 17.47
C TYR A 103 -38.50 -8.00 17.93
N SER A 104 -38.68 -9.29 18.22
CA SER A 104 -39.95 -9.88 18.65
C SER A 104 -40.55 -9.22 19.90
N SER A 105 -39.71 -8.70 20.79
CA SER A 105 -40.10 -7.99 22.02
C SER A 105 -40.31 -6.48 21.86
N GLY A 106 -40.17 -5.93 20.65
CA GLY A 106 -40.21 -4.48 20.38
C GLY A 106 -38.91 -3.73 20.71
N THR A 107 -37.94 -4.37 21.36
CA THR A 107 -36.56 -3.90 21.54
C THR A 107 -35.59 -4.89 20.90
N ALA A 108 -34.38 -4.46 20.54
CA ALA A 108 -33.39 -5.36 19.96
C ALA A 108 -32.82 -6.30 21.04
N ALA A 109 -33.29 -7.55 21.06
CA ALA A 109 -32.66 -8.62 21.81
C ALA A 109 -31.53 -9.27 21.01
N VAL A 110 -30.51 -9.77 21.71
CA VAL A 110 -29.39 -10.47 21.09
C VAL A 110 -29.77 -11.94 20.87
N SER A 111 -29.72 -12.40 19.62
CA SER A 111 -29.78 -13.81 19.26
C SER A 111 -28.57 -14.22 18.42
N TYR A 112 -28.46 -15.51 18.12
CA TYR A 112 -27.40 -16.07 17.28
C TYR A 112 -27.96 -16.97 16.19
N GLU A 113 -27.33 -16.96 15.02
CA GLU A 113 -27.61 -17.89 13.92
C GLU A 113 -26.31 -18.48 13.36
N ASP A 114 -26.39 -19.67 12.77
CA ASP A 114 -25.24 -20.30 12.08
C ASP A 114 -24.89 -19.52 10.81
N VAL A 115 -23.60 -19.35 10.56
CA VAL A 115 -23.11 -18.65 9.36
C VAL A 115 -23.07 -19.60 8.17
N PRO A 116 -23.59 -19.20 6.99
CA PRO A 116 -23.46 -20.00 5.77
C PRO A 116 -22.00 -20.26 5.40
N LEU A 117 -21.68 -21.52 5.13
CA LEU A 117 -20.34 -21.95 4.72
C LEU A 117 -20.15 -21.84 3.21
N SER A 118 -18.89 -21.85 2.77
CA SER A 118 -18.54 -21.91 1.35
C SER A 118 -19.06 -23.20 0.70
N GLU A 119 -19.72 -23.04 -0.44
CA GLU A 119 -20.17 -24.12 -1.33
C GLU A 119 -19.36 -24.10 -2.64
N VAL A 120 -18.33 -23.25 -2.72
CA VAL A 120 -17.58 -22.96 -3.94
C VAL A 120 -16.40 -23.92 -4.09
N ASP A 121 -16.31 -24.53 -5.27
CA ASP A 121 -15.06 -25.12 -5.76
C ASP A 121 -14.19 -23.99 -6.36
N GLU A 122 -13.22 -23.52 -5.56
CA GLU A 122 -12.35 -22.39 -5.89
C GLU A 122 -11.45 -22.69 -7.09
N GLU A 123 -10.97 -23.94 -7.21
CA GLU A 123 -10.10 -24.35 -8.32
C GLU A 123 -10.90 -24.43 -9.62
N LYS A 124 -12.09 -25.06 -9.58
CA LYS A 124 -12.97 -25.08 -10.76
C LYS A 124 -13.34 -23.66 -11.18
N ARG A 125 -13.65 -22.77 -10.24
CA ARG A 125 -13.94 -21.36 -10.54
C ARG A 125 -12.79 -20.70 -11.29
N ARG A 126 -11.55 -20.86 -10.81
CA ARG A 126 -10.37 -20.33 -11.51
C ARG A 126 -10.26 -20.90 -12.93
N LEU A 127 -10.32 -22.23 -13.07
CA LEU A 127 -10.15 -22.92 -14.35
C LEU A 127 -11.22 -22.52 -15.38
N ASP A 128 -12.47 -22.36 -14.96
CA ASP A 128 -13.58 -21.90 -15.82
C ASP A 128 -13.40 -20.44 -16.29
N ASN A 129 -12.54 -19.66 -15.63
CA ASN A 129 -12.34 -18.22 -15.87
C ASN A 129 -10.87 -17.88 -16.20
N LEU A 130 -10.11 -18.83 -16.74
CA LEU A 130 -8.75 -18.55 -17.20
C LEU A 130 -8.76 -17.47 -18.31
N PRO A 131 -7.84 -16.49 -18.26
CA PRO A 131 -7.69 -15.52 -19.34
C PRO A 131 -7.21 -16.20 -20.63
N MET A 132 -7.47 -15.55 -21.76
CA MET A 132 -6.95 -16.00 -23.06
C MET A 132 -5.46 -15.65 -23.17
N GLU A 133 -4.66 -16.61 -23.58
CA GLU A 133 -3.23 -16.41 -23.81
C GLU A 133 -2.98 -15.53 -25.04
N ILE A 134 -2.07 -14.56 -24.89
CA ILE A 134 -1.48 -13.80 -25.99
C ILE A 134 -0.31 -14.62 -26.55
N SER A 135 -0.34 -14.98 -27.82
CA SER A 135 0.73 -15.80 -28.42
C SER A 135 2.09 -15.10 -28.33
N PHE A 136 3.09 -15.81 -27.83
CA PHE A 136 4.46 -15.30 -27.77
C PHE A 136 5.06 -15.08 -29.16
N THR A 137 5.67 -13.93 -29.40
CA THR A 137 6.18 -13.52 -30.70
C THR A 137 7.71 -13.36 -30.75
N GLY A 138 8.39 -13.49 -29.60
CA GLY A 138 9.79 -13.10 -29.43
C GLY A 138 10.00 -11.58 -29.49
N ASP A 139 11.20 -11.11 -29.11
CA ASP A 139 11.54 -9.68 -29.13
C ASP A 139 11.28 -9.06 -30.52
N LYS A 140 10.31 -8.13 -30.59
CA LYS A 140 9.98 -7.35 -31.79
C LYS A 140 10.58 -5.95 -31.78
N GLY A 141 11.34 -5.61 -30.74
CA GLY A 141 11.91 -4.29 -30.52
C GLY A 141 10.91 -3.23 -30.09
N ILE A 142 9.64 -3.58 -29.82
CA ILE A 142 8.59 -2.63 -29.45
C ILE A 142 8.95 -2.05 -28.08
N LYS A 143 9.04 -0.73 -27.97
CA LYS A 143 9.27 -0.07 -26.68
C LYS A 143 7.96 0.35 -26.03
N LEU A 144 7.92 0.42 -24.69
CA LEU A 144 6.70 0.82 -23.98
C LEU A 144 6.25 2.26 -24.37
N ALA A 145 7.19 3.12 -24.78
CA ALA A 145 6.89 4.44 -25.33
C ALA A 145 6.09 4.40 -26.65
N GLU A 146 6.22 3.32 -27.44
CA GLU A 146 5.42 3.10 -28.64
C GLU A 146 3.96 2.74 -28.29
N VAL A 147 3.75 2.07 -27.14
CA VAL A 147 2.41 1.85 -26.59
C VAL A 147 1.82 3.17 -26.08
N ARG A 148 2.61 3.98 -25.35
CA ARG A 148 2.19 5.31 -24.85
C ARG A 148 1.75 6.26 -25.99
N SER A 149 2.44 6.21 -27.12
CA SER A 149 2.11 7.02 -28.31
C SER A 149 0.98 6.43 -29.18
N GLY A 150 0.47 5.24 -28.84
CA GLY A 150 -0.58 4.55 -29.59
C GLY A 150 -0.11 3.89 -30.88
N LYS A 151 1.21 3.80 -31.13
CA LYS A 151 1.78 3.13 -32.30
C LYS A 151 1.62 1.61 -32.21
N ASN A 152 1.66 1.07 -31.00
CA ASN A 152 1.42 -0.35 -30.70
C ASN A 152 0.40 -0.51 -29.58
N SER A 153 -0.30 -1.64 -29.58
CA SER A 153 -1.17 -2.00 -28.46
C SER A 153 -0.35 -2.58 -27.29
N LEU A 154 -0.94 -2.59 -26.09
CA LEU A 154 -0.32 -3.23 -24.94
C LEU A 154 -0.16 -4.75 -25.14
N ASP A 155 -1.12 -5.39 -25.80
CA ASP A 155 -1.07 -6.83 -26.08
C ASP A 155 0.08 -7.16 -27.05
N GLU A 156 0.31 -6.33 -28.06
CA GLU A 156 1.47 -6.47 -28.96
C GLU A 156 2.80 -6.36 -28.20
N PHE A 157 2.89 -5.43 -27.25
CA PHE A 157 4.07 -5.30 -26.40
C PHE A 157 4.26 -6.51 -25.47
N ILE A 158 3.19 -6.99 -24.81
CA ILE A 158 3.27 -8.14 -23.91
C ILE A 158 3.58 -9.44 -24.68
N ALA A 159 3.09 -9.57 -25.91
CA ALA A 159 3.36 -10.71 -26.77
C ALA A 159 4.85 -10.96 -27.02
N GLN A 160 5.71 -9.95 -26.86
CA GLN A 160 7.15 -10.08 -27.08
C GLN A 160 7.95 -10.53 -25.86
N LEU A 161 7.34 -10.50 -24.65
CA LEU A 161 8.02 -10.81 -23.40
C LEU A 161 8.17 -12.33 -23.23
N SER A 162 9.34 -12.81 -22.81
CA SER A 162 9.58 -14.23 -22.48
C SER A 162 8.95 -14.62 -21.14
N ASP A 163 8.95 -15.91 -20.81
CA ASP A 163 8.47 -16.46 -19.53
C ASP A 163 9.25 -15.86 -18.36
N GLU A 164 10.57 -15.73 -18.51
CA GLU A 164 11.46 -15.11 -17.52
C GLU A 164 11.15 -13.62 -17.35
N GLU A 165 10.90 -12.90 -18.45
CA GLU A 165 10.56 -11.47 -18.42
C GLU A 165 9.19 -11.24 -17.76
N LEU A 166 8.21 -12.11 -18.01
CA LEU A 166 6.92 -12.11 -17.32
C LEU A 166 7.03 -12.54 -15.85
N ALA A 167 7.97 -13.42 -15.49
CA ALA A 167 8.24 -13.74 -14.09
C ALA A 167 8.93 -12.57 -13.38
N SER A 168 9.82 -11.84 -14.04
CA SER A 168 10.46 -10.65 -13.46
C SER A 168 9.49 -9.48 -13.26
N VAL A 169 8.53 -9.25 -14.16
CA VAL A 169 7.64 -8.07 -14.06
C VAL A 169 6.73 -8.12 -12.83
N ILE A 170 6.39 -9.31 -12.34
CA ILE A 170 5.57 -9.51 -11.13
C ILE A 170 6.37 -9.40 -9.82
N ARG A 171 7.65 -9.02 -9.88
CA ARG A 171 8.53 -8.84 -8.72
C ARG A 171 8.74 -7.35 -8.45
N GLY A 172 8.53 -6.92 -7.22
CA GLY A 172 9.02 -5.66 -6.71
C GLY A 172 10.43 -5.81 -6.15
N GLU A 173 11.25 -4.77 -6.23
CA GLU A 173 12.61 -4.73 -5.68
C GLU A 173 12.69 -3.76 -4.49
N GLY A 174 13.31 -4.17 -3.38
CA GLY A 174 13.50 -3.30 -2.23
C GLY A 174 13.90 -4.02 -0.93
N MET A 175 13.87 -3.32 0.22
CA MET A 175 13.67 -1.87 0.35
C MET A 175 14.90 -1.08 -0.12
N GLY A 176 14.72 0.19 -0.48
CA GLY A 176 15.82 1.08 -0.86
C GLY A 176 16.47 0.78 -2.21
N SER A 177 15.70 0.29 -3.19
CA SER A 177 16.22 -0.02 -4.54
C SER A 177 16.95 1.19 -5.16
N PRO A 178 18.12 0.99 -5.79
CA PRO A 178 18.85 2.06 -6.48
C PRO A 178 18.16 2.54 -7.77
N ARG A 179 17.09 1.86 -8.21
CA ARG A 179 16.37 2.20 -9.45
C ARG A 179 15.37 3.35 -9.27
N VAL A 180 15.13 3.78 -8.03
CA VAL A 180 14.15 4.80 -7.66
C VAL A 180 14.73 5.70 -6.56
N THR A 181 13.95 6.68 -6.09
CA THR A 181 14.35 7.60 -5.03
C THR A 181 14.87 6.85 -3.81
N ALA A 182 16.08 7.22 -3.36
CA ALA A 182 16.76 6.54 -2.28
C ALA A 182 15.96 6.59 -0.96
N GLY A 183 15.99 5.49 -0.21
CA GLY A 183 15.29 5.39 1.07
C GLY A 183 13.77 5.22 0.95
N THR A 184 13.26 4.89 -0.24
CA THR A 184 11.86 4.51 -0.44
C THR A 184 11.65 3.00 -0.28
N ALA A 185 10.39 2.58 -0.27
CA ALA A 185 10.01 1.24 0.12
C ALA A 185 10.20 0.20 -0.99
N SER A 186 9.89 0.53 -2.25
CA SER A 186 10.11 -0.40 -3.36
C SER A 186 10.13 0.26 -4.73
N ALA A 187 10.74 -0.45 -5.67
CA ALA A 187 10.62 -0.26 -7.12
C ALA A 187 9.80 -1.41 -7.74
N PHE A 188 9.07 -1.15 -8.81
CA PHE A 188 8.37 -2.18 -9.61
C PHE A 188 8.31 -1.81 -11.09
N GLY A 189 7.96 -2.75 -11.97
CA GLY A 189 8.01 -2.54 -13.42
C GLY A 189 9.39 -2.89 -13.98
N GLY A 190 10.20 -1.90 -14.34
CA GLY A 190 11.54 -2.04 -14.94
C GLY A 190 12.65 -2.63 -14.05
N VAL A 191 12.37 -3.65 -13.25
CA VAL A 191 13.28 -4.17 -12.20
C VAL A 191 14.40 -5.08 -12.70
N SER A 192 14.52 -5.27 -14.02
CA SER A 192 15.62 -6.00 -14.64
C SER A 192 16.13 -5.26 -15.87
N ASP A 193 17.36 -5.56 -16.28
CA ASP A 193 17.98 -4.93 -17.44
C ASP A 193 17.21 -5.25 -18.73
N ARG A 194 16.61 -6.44 -18.81
CA ARG A 194 15.73 -6.83 -19.93
C ARG A 194 14.46 -6.00 -19.96
N LEU A 195 13.79 -5.80 -18.83
CA LEU A 195 12.59 -4.96 -18.76
C LEU A 195 12.92 -3.48 -19.06
N THR A 196 14.06 -3.01 -18.56
CA THR A 196 14.58 -1.66 -18.86
C THR A 196 14.89 -1.51 -20.35
N TYR A 197 15.47 -2.53 -20.99
CA TYR A 197 15.72 -2.54 -22.44
C TYR A 197 14.43 -2.34 -23.26
N TYR A 198 13.28 -2.85 -22.82
CA TYR A 198 11.99 -2.60 -23.47
C TYR A 198 11.40 -1.22 -23.17
N GLY A 199 12.12 -0.36 -22.44
CA GLY A 199 11.66 0.97 -22.06
C GLY A 199 10.58 0.96 -20.98
N ILE A 200 10.55 -0.08 -20.14
CA ILE A 200 9.68 -0.11 -18.94
C ILE A 200 10.43 0.63 -17.82
N PRO A 201 9.97 1.80 -17.35
CA PRO A 201 10.58 2.47 -16.21
C PRO A 201 10.25 1.77 -14.88
N CYS A 202 10.96 2.13 -13.82
CA CYS A 202 10.59 1.73 -12.47
C CYS A 202 9.58 2.72 -11.86
N GLY A 203 8.44 2.21 -11.41
CA GLY A 203 7.56 2.94 -10.50
C GLY A 203 8.10 2.89 -9.07
N CYS A 204 7.93 3.97 -8.31
CA CYS A 204 8.43 4.12 -6.95
C CYS A 204 7.29 4.12 -5.91
N CYS A 205 7.43 3.31 -4.87
CA CYS A 205 6.53 3.26 -3.72
C CYS A 205 7.22 3.79 -2.46
N SER A 206 6.56 4.68 -1.72
CA SER A 206 7.03 5.17 -0.42
C SER A 206 5.91 5.09 0.63
N ASP A 207 6.24 4.67 1.85
CA ASP A 207 5.37 4.92 3.00
C ASP A 207 5.26 6.44 3.25
N GLY A 208 4.27 6.97 3.96
CA GLY A 208 3.07 6.32 4.45
C GLY A 208 1.90 7.31 4.53
N PRO A 209 0.77 6.89 5.15
CA PRO A 209 -0.44 7.70 5.20
C PRO A 209 -0.25 9.11 5.82
N SER A 210 0.75 9.28 6.69
CA SER A 210 1.06 10.56 7.36
C SER A 210 2.21 11.34 6.72
N GLY A 211 2.54 11.10 5.45
CA GLY A 211 3.64 11.76 4.75
C GLY A 211 4.73 10.78 4.28
N MET A 212 5.61 11.23 3.38
CA MET A 212 6.63 10.37 2.78
C MET A 212 7.69 9.97 3.80
N ARG A 213 8.04 8.69 3.80
CA ARG A 213 9.14 8.12 4.54
C ARG A 213 10.30 7.95 3.56
N LEU A 214 11.34 8.74 3.79
CA LEU A 214 12.57 8.74 3.02
C LEU A 214 13.73 8.40 3.96
N ASP A 215 14.07 7.11 4.00
CA ASP A 215 15.06 6.53 4.92
C ASP A 215 16.51 7.02 4.68
N CYS A 216 16.73 7.76 3.59
CA CYS A 216 17.97 8.49 3.31
C CYS A 216 18.12 9.77 4.15
N GLY A 217 17.07 10.20 4.86
CA GLY A 217 17.07 11.40 5.70
C GLY A 217 16.56 12.66 5.01
N THR A 218 16.16 12.56 3.74
CA THR A 218 15.45 13.64 3.03
C THR A 218 14.19 14.01 3.81
N LYS A 219 14.05 15.31 4.12
CA LYS A 219 12.89 15.82 4.86
C LYS A 219 11.65 15.77 3.99
N ALA A 220 10.52 15.39 4.59
CA ALA A 220 9.20 15.42 4.00
C ALA A 220 8.16 15.94 5.00
N PHE A 221 6.99 16.34 4.53
CA PHE A 221 5.93 16.87 5.38
C PHE A 221 5.28 15.77 6.22
N SER A 222 5.27 15.94 7.54
CA SER A 222 4.56 15.04 8.46
C SER A 222 3.12 15.51 8.68
N LEU A 223 2.17 14.73 8.19
CA LEU A 223 0.74 15.01 8.25
C LEU A 223 0.11 14.46 9.55
N PRO A 224 -1.08 14.95 9.95
CA PRO A 224 -1.93 14.30 10.95
C PRO A 224 -2.16 12.81 10.65
N ASN A 225 -2.40 12.01 11.69
CA ASN A 225 -2.73 10.60 11.49
C ASN A 225 -4.14 10.41 10.88
N GLY A 226 -4.39 9.22 10.32
CA GLY A 226 -5.65 8.90 9.64
C GLY A 226 -6.89 9.10 10.52
N THR A 227 -6.81 8.75 11.80
CA THR A 227 -7.95 8.94 12.73
C THR A 227 -8.31 10.42 12.89
N LEU A 228 -7.31 11.31 13.00
CA LEU A 228 -7.53 12.76 13.10
C LEU A 228 -8.06 13.33 11.79
N ILE A 229 -7.58 12.85 10.64
CA ILE A 229 -8.08 13.20 9.31
C ILE A 229 -9.58 12.84 9.21
N ALA A 230 -9.96 11.61 9.58
CA ALA A 230 -11.36 11.17 9.55
C ALA A 230 -12.25 11.94 10.54
N ALA A 231 -11.73 12.29 11.72
CA ALA A 231 -12.44 13.09 12.71
C ALA A 231 -12.81 14.49 12.20
N THR A 232 -12.21 14.96 11.10
CA THR A 232 -12.63 16.21 10.47
C THR A 232 -14.00 16.12 9.82
N PHE A 233 -14.45 14.95 9.34
CA PHE A 233 -15.65 14.80 8.50
C PHE A 233 -15.69 15.81 7.33
N ASN A 234 -14.53 16.19 6.78
CA ASN A 234 -14.41 17.28 5.79
C ASN A 234 -13.69 16.81 4.52
N LYS A 235 -14.43 16.25 3.56
CA LYS A 235 -13.86 15.72 2.30
C LYS A 235 -13.06 16.79 1.52
N PRO A 236 -13.56 18.03 1.31
CA PRO A 236 -12.77 19.07 0.63
C PRO A 236 -11.43 19.38 1.29
N LEU A 237 -11.37 19.47 2.62
CA LEU A 237 -10.12 19.72 3.35
C LEU A 237 -9.11 18.58 3.15
N VAL A 238 -9.59 17.33 3.17
CA VAL A 238 -8.74 16.15 2.95
C VAL A 238 -8.20 16.13 1.52
N THR A 239 -9.06 16.38 0.52
CA THR A 239 -8.64 16.48 -0.88
C THR A 239 -7.57 17.56 -1.10
N GLU A 240 -7.75 18.75 -0.50
CA GLU A 240 -6.77 19.82 -0.59
C GLU A 240 -5.43 19.44 0.07
N LEU A 241 -5.47 18.85 1.26
CA LEU A 241 -4.27 18.39 1.97
C LEU A 241 -3.48 17.39 1.13
N PHE A 242 -4.15 16.40 0.57
CA PHE A 242 -3.50 15.35 -0.24
C PHE A 242 -3.10 15.83 -1.64
N ARG A 243 -3.66 16.94 -2.13
CA ARG A 243 -3.12 17.62 -3.30
C ARG A 243 -1.73 18.20 -3.03
N PHE A 244 -1.49 18.82 -1.87
CA PHE A 244 -0.14 19.26 -1.50
C PHE A 244 0.82 18.09 -1.30
N MET A 245 0.34 17.00 -0.69
CA MET A 245 1.11 15.76 -0.60
C MET A 245 1.50 15.21 -1.99
N GLY A 246 0.57 15.22 -2.95
CA GLY A 246 0.84 14.77 -4.32
C GLY A 246 1.89 15.61 -5.05
N ARG A 247 1.92 16.93 -4.79
CA ARG A 247 2.99 17.81 -5.30
C ARG A 247 4.34 17.45 -4.70
N GLU A 248 4.39 17.19 -3.40
CA GLU A 248 5.62 16.79 -2.71
C GLU A 248 6.13 15.45 -3.26
N MET A 249 5.24 14.49 -3.50
CA MET A 249 5.56 13.20 -4.14
C MET A 249 6.15 13.38 -5.54
N THR A 250 5.57 14.27 -6.35
CA THR A 250 6.08 14.59 -7.70
C THR A 250 7.50 15.16 -7.61
N ALA A 251 7.76 16.10 -6.70
CA ALA A 251 9.09 16.66 -6.46
C ALA A 251 10.12 15.59 -6.01
N ASN A 252 9.67 14.58 -5.26
CA ASN A 252 10.50 13.47 -4.79
C ASN A 252 10.48 12.23 -5.71
N ARG A 253 9.88 12.34 -6.90
CA ARG A 253 9.78 11.26 -7.90
C ARG A 253 9.16 9.96 -7.37
N VAL A 254 8.18 10.07 -6.47
CA VAL A 254 7.41 8.96 -5.92
C VAL A 254 6.08 8.84 -6.66
N ASP A 255 5.75 7.66 -7.20
CA ASP A 255 4.52 7.46 -7.99
C ASP A 255 3.36 6.95 -7.11
N CYS A 256 3.66 6.13 -6.09
CA CYS A 256 2.68 5.50 -5.21
C CYS A 256 2.97 5.80 -3.73
N LEU A 257 2.06 6.50 -3.06
CA LEU A 257 2.06 6.57 -1.59
C LEU A 257 1.45 5.28 -1.03
N LEU A 258 2.09 4.64 -0.06
CA LEU A 258 1.54 3.44 0.58
C LEU A 258 0.54 3.83 1.66
N GLY A 259 -0.56 4.40 1.20
CA GLY A 259 -1.73 4.83 1.96
C GLY A 259 -2.84 5.26 1.00
N PRO A 260 -4.08 5.41 1.48
CA PRO A 260 -4.48 5.32 2.88
C PRO A 260 -4.47 3.92 3.49
N GLY A 261 -4.14 3.87 4.78
CA GLY A 261 -4.55 2.77 5.65
C GLY A 261 -6.06 2.90 5.94
N MET A 262 -6.84 1.87 5.66
CA MET A 262 -8.31 1.96 5.70
C MET A 262 -8.99 0.69 6.21
N ASN A 263 -8.28 -0.11 7.00
CA ASN A 263 -8.91 -1.21 7.74
C ASN A 263 -9.87 -0.65 8.80
N ILE A 264 -11.01 -1.32 8.98
CA ILE A 264 -12.02 -0.94 9.98
C ILE A 264 -11.44 -0.98 11.40
N HIS A 265 -11.79 -0.01 12.25
CA HIS A 265 -11.57 -0.05 13.70
C HIS A 265 -12.46 -1.10 14.36
N ARG A 266 -12.21 -2.39 14.08
CA ARG A 266 -13.01 -3.51 14.63
C ARG A 266 -12.93 -3.56 16.15
N HIS A 267 -11.78 -3.19 16.71
CA HIS A 267 -11.53 -3.20 18.14
C HIS A 267 -10.60 -2.03 18.52
N PRO A 268 -10.84 -1.33 19.65
CA PRO A 268 -10.06 -0.15 20.02
C PRO A 268 -8.57 -0.43 20.31
N LEU A 269 -8.22 -1.66 20.72
CA LEU A 269 -6.85 -2.04 21.07
C LEU A 269 -5.97 -2.44 19.88
N ASN A 270 -6.46 -2.36 18.64
CA ASN A 270 -5.61 -2.63 17.49
C ASN A 270 -4.52 -1.55 17.35
N GLY A 271 -3.25 -1.97 17.29
CA GLY A 271 -2.09 -1.08 17.33
C GLY A 271 -1.98 -0.10 16.15
N ARG A 272 -2.64 -0.40 15.03
CA ARG A 272 -2.64 0.44 13.81
C ARG A 272 -3.92 1.26 13.60
N ASN A 273 -4.81 1.35 14.59
CA ASN A 273 -5.98 2.21 14.45
C ASN A 273 -5.60 3.67 14.13
N PHE A 274 -4.47 4.17 14.63
CA PHE A 274 -4.04 5.56 14.39
C PHE A 274 -3.93 5.93 12.90
N GLU A 275 -3.51 5.01 12.04
CA GLU A 275 -3.37 5.25 10.60
C GLU A 275 -4.64 4.91 9.79
N TYR A 276 -5.65 4.35 10.45
CA TYR A 276 -6.94 4.03 9.87
C TYR A 276 -7.97 5.12 10.22
N PHE A 277 -9.16 5.04 9.60
CA PHE A 277 -10.16 6.10 9.67
C PHE A 277 -11.23 5.90 10.74
N SER A 278 -11.95 4.78 10.70
CA SER A 278 -13.18 4.63 11.49
C SER A 278 -13.61 3.17 11.69
N GLU A 279 -14.55 2.98 12.60
CA GLU A 279 -15.36 1.75 12.69
C GLU A 279 -16.45 1.69 11.60
N ASP A 280 -16.79 2.83 11.00
CA ASP A 280 -17.82 2.93 9.96
C ASP A 280 -17.21 2.81 8.54
N PRO A 281 -17.72 1.90 7.70
CA PRO A 281 -17.18 1.68 6.36
C PRO A 281 -17.51 2.80 5.36
N TYR A 282 -18.60 3.55 5.56
CA TYR A 282 -18.96 4.65 4.68
C TYR A 282 -17.99 5.81 4.87
N LEU A 283 -17.77 6.26 6.12
CA LEU A 283 -16.79 7.28 6.45
C LEU A 283 -15.38 6.87 6.00
N THR A 284 -14.99 5.63 6.30
CA THR A 284 -13.69 5.07 5.87
C THR A 284 -13.52 5.16 4.35
N GLY A 285 -14.52 4.73 3.58
CA GLY A 285 -14.47 4.75 2.13
C GLY A 285 -14.48 6.17 1.54
N THR A 286 -15.27 7.09 2.09
CA THR A 286 -15.38 8.46 1.55
C THR A 286 -14.17 9.33 1.89
N ILE A 287 -13.54 9.13 3.04
CA ILE A 287 -12.26 9.80 3.36
C ILE A 287 -11.15 9.23 2.48
N ALA A 288 -11.05 7.90 2.33
CA ALA A 288 -10.09 7.29 1.41
C ALA A 288 -10.24 7.81 -0.03
N ALA A 289 -11.48 7.95 -0.51
CA ALA A 289 -11.74 8.52 -1.83
C ALA A 289 -11.34 10.00 -1.95
N ALA A 290 -11.48 10.79 -0.89
CA ALA A 290 -11.06 12.19 -0.88
C ALA A 290 -9.53 12.35 -0.92
N GLU A 291 -8.79 11.47 -0.21
CA GLU A 291 -7.32 11.43 -0.28
C GLU A 291 -6.82 11.08 -1.69
N LEU A 292 -7.40 10.04 -2.29
CA LEU A 292 -7.05 9.62 -3.66
C LEU A 292 -7.32 10.73 -4.68
N ASP A 293 -8.46 11.42 -4.59
CA ASP A 293 -8.80 12.54 -5.48
C ASP A 293 -7.76 13.68 -5.40
N GLY A 294 -7.25 13.96 -4.20
CA GLY A 294 -6.17 14.93 -4.00
C GLY A 294 -4.87 14.52 -4.68
N LEU A 295 -4.47 13.25 -4.50
CA LEU A 295 -3.25 12.70 -5.11
C LEU A 295 -3.35 12.66 -6.65
N HIS A 296 -4.48 12.20 -7.18
CA HIS A 296 -4.73 12.08 -8.62
C HIS A 296 -4.67 13.42 -9.34
N ALA A 297 -5.05 14.51 -8.66
CA ALA A 297 -4.94 15.87 -9.21
C ALA A 297 -3.50 16.29 -9.54
N GLU A 298 -2.49 15.58 -9.02
CA GLU A 298 -1.07 15.84 -9.26
C GLU A 298 -0.39 14.68 -10.01
N GLY A 299 -1.16 13.73 -10.57
CA GLY A 299 -0.65 12.64 -11.42
C GLY A 299 0.05 11.50 -10.66
N VAL A 300 -0.07 11.47 -9.33
CA VAL A 300 0.38 10.38 -8.46
C VAL A 300 -0.81 9.68 -7.82
N THR A 301 -0.62 8.53 -7.17
CA THR A 301 -1.72 7.80 -6.51
C THR A 301 -1.37 7.35 -5.09
N GLY A 302 -2.41 7.03 -4.34
CA GLY A 302 -2.32 6.22 -3.13
C GLY A 302 -2.57 4.74 -3.41
N THR A 303 -1.90 3.88 -2.66
CA THR A 303 -2.13 2.44 -2.57
C THR A 303 -3.00 2.15 -1.34
N ILE A 304 -4.28 1.92 -1.57
CA ILE A 304 -5.22 1.64 -0.48
C ILE A 304 -4.87 0.31 0.20
N LYS A 305 -4.80 0.31 1.55
CA LYS A 305 -4.30 -0.83 2.32
C LYS A 305 -5.02 -1.04 3.65
N HIS A 306 -5.04 -2.24 4.23
CA HIS A 306 -4.54 -3.53 3.74
C HIS A 306 -5.73 -4.41 3.39
N PHE A 307 -5.77 -4.94 2.18
CA PHE A 307 -6.91 -5.64 1.59
C PHE A 307 -6.85 -7.15 1.89
N CYS A 308 -7.65 -7.71 2.81
CA CYS A 308 -8.58 -7.08 3.75
C CYS A 308 -8.49 -7.75 5.14
N GLY A 309 -9.26 -7.25 6.12
CA GLY A 309 -9.39 -7.92 7.42
C GLY A 309 -8.17 -7.82 8.35
N ASN A 310 -7.23 -6.91 8.08
CA ASN A 310 -6.05 -6.68 8.92
C ASN A 310 -6.35 -5.75 10.11
N ASN A 311 -7.23 -6.20 10.99
CA ASN A 311 -7.75 -5.39 12.10
C ASN A 311 -7.12 -5.76 13.46
N GLN A 312 -6.05 -6.55 13.47
CA GLN A 312 -5.32 -6.97 14.67
C GLN A 312 -3.83 -7.17 14.35
N GLU A 313 -2.98 -6.36 14.98
CA GLU A 313 -1.52 -6.46 14.79
C GLU A 313 -0.91 -7.74 15.39
N THR A 314 -1.40 -8.18 16.54
CA THR A 314 -0.88 -9.37 17.20
C THR A 314 -1.04 -10.60 16.29
N ASN A 315 0.08 -11.21 15.94
CA ASN A 315 0.17 -12.38 15.06
C ASN A 315 -0.37 -12.15 13.62
N ARG A 316 -0.34 -10.90 13.12
CA ARG A 316 -0.92 -10.54 11.80
C ARG A 316 -0.45 -11.38 10.60
N HIS A 317 0.73 -12.00 10.68
CA HIS A 317 1.25 -12.87 9.61
C HIS A 317 0.63 -14.28 9.59
N ASN A 318 0.03 -14.73 10.70
CA ASN A 318 -0.50 -16.09 10.84
C ASN A 318 -1.95 -16.12 11.36
N LEU A 319 -2.54 -14.97 11.67
CA LEU A 319 -3.92 -14.86 12.09
C LEU A 319 -4.86 -15.18 10.91
N ASP A 320 -5.90 -15.97 11.18
CA ASP A 320 -7.03 -16.15 10.27
C ASP A 320 -8.25 -15.35 10.76
N SER A 321 -8.68 -14.40 9.93
CA SER A 321 -9.92 -13.65 10.13
C SER A 321 -11.10 -14.50 9.64
N VAL A 322 -11.73 -15.25 10.54
CA VAL A 322 -12.95 -16.03 10.26
C VAL A 322 -14.18 -15.12 10.32
N VAL A 323 -14.87 -14.94 9.19
CA VAL A 323 -15.91 -13.93 9.04
C VAL A 323 -16.94 -14.32 7.97
N SER A 324 -18.21 -14.00 8.19
CA SER A 324 -19.29 -14.27 7.23
C SER A 324 -19.14 -13.43 5.98
N GLU A 325 -19.57 -13.94 4.82
CA GLU A 325 -19.55 -13.19 3.56
C GLU A 325 -20.32 -11.86 3.66
N ARG A 326 -21.47 -11.83 4.36
CA ARG A 326 -22.22 -10.58 4.58
C ARG A 326 -21.40 -9.51 5.29
N ALA A 327 -20.77 -9.87 6.42
CA ALA A 327 -19.93 -8.92 7.16
C ALA A 327 -18.69 -8.49 6.36
N LEU A 328 -18.06 -9.40 5.61
CA LEU A 328 -16.98 -9.05 4.68
C LEU A 328 -17.45 -7.97 3.71
N ARG A 329 -18.55 -8.21 3.01
CA ARG A 329 -19.06 -7.34 1.95
C ARG A 329 -19.62 -6.01 2.45
N GLU A 330 -20.31 -6.00 3.58
CA GLU A 330 -20.96 -4.78 4.11
C GLU A 330 -20.03 -3.93 4.99
N ILE A 331 -19.00 -4.53 5.62
CA ILE A 331 -18.12 -3.83 6.58
C ILE A 331 -16.68 -3.77 6.07
N TYR A 332 -15.99 -4.91 5.98
CA TYR A 332 -14.55 -4.94 5.79
C TYR A 332 -14.10 -4.58 4.36
N LEU A 333 -14.93 -4.86 3.36
CA LEU A 333 -14.68 -4.60 1.96
C LEU A 333 -15.36 -3.32 1.46
N ARG A 334 -16.40 -2.83 2.16
CA ARG A 334 -17.22 -1.70 1.69
C ARG A 334 -16.43 -0.41 1.53
N GLY A 335 -15.48 -0.13 2.43
CA GLY A 335 -14.56 1.00 2.27
C GLY A 335 -13.75 0.90 0.97
N PHE A 336 -13.15 -0.27 0.70
CA PHE A 336 -12.38 -0.53 -0.52
C PHE A 336 -13.25 -0.43 -1.78
N GLU A 337 -14.49 -0.94 -1.74
CA GLU A 337 -15.44 -0.80 -2.85
C GLU A 337 -15.71 0.68 -3.19
N ILE A 338 -15.89 1.52 -2.16
CA ILE A 338 -16.08 2.96 -2.33
C ILE A 338 -14.80 3.61 -2.91
N ALA A 339 -13.62 3.26 -2.39
CA ALA A 339 -12.35 3.80 -2.89
C ALA A 339 -12.09 3.40 -4.36
N VAL A 340 -12.42 2.17 -4.76
CA VAL A 340 -12.31 1.71 -6.16
C VAL A 340 -13.32 2.44 -7.05
N ARG A 341 -14.60 2.45 -6.69
CA ARG A 341 -15.66 2.94 -7.57
C ARG A 341 -15.75 4.47 -7.62
N LYS A 342 -15.61 5.13 -6.48
CA LYS A 342 -15.71 6.59 -6.33
C LYS A 342 -14.33 7.25 -6.35
N GLY A 343 -13.40 6.76 -5.54
CA GLY A 343 -12.04 7.30 -5.45
C GLY A 343 -11.10 6.90 -6.59
N LYS A 344 -11.57 6.06 -7.53
CA LYS A 344 -10.80 5.60 -8.70
C LYS A 344 -9.44 5.03 -8.35
N ALA A 345 -9.35 4.31 -7.23
CA ALA A 345 -8.09 3.70 -6.78
C ALA A 345 -7.42 2.92 -7.94
N GLU A 346 -6.12 3.16 -8.11
CA GLU A 346 -5.32 2.54 -9.17
C GLU A 346 -4.37 1.46 -8.63
N THR A 347 -4.13 1.45 -7.32
CA THR A 347 -3.27 0.46 -6.64
C THR A 347 -3.89 0.02 -5.31
N ILE A 348 -3.72 -1.26 -4.98
CA ILE A 348 -4.20 -1.86 -3.71
C ILE A 348 -3.11 -2.76 -3.12
N MET A 349 -2.91 -2.71 -1.80
CA MET A 349 -2.01 -3.63 -1.11
C MET A 349 -2.81 -4.67 -0.32
N THR A 350 -2.58 -5.96 -0.58
CA THR A 350 -3.19 -7.04 0.22
C THR A 350 -2.60 -7.13 1.61
N SER A 351 -3.31 -7.74 2.56
CA SER A 351 -2.85 -7.88 3.94
C SER A 351 -1.93 -9.09 4.21
N TYR A 352 -1.28 -9.08 5.37
CA TYR A 352 -0.51 -10.21 5.90
C TYR A 352 -1.33 -11.39 6.37
N ASN A 353 -2.56 -11.16 6.85
CA ASN A 353 -3.38 -12.19 7.47
C ASN A 353 -4.05 -13.08 6.42
N SER A 354 -4.53 -14.23 6.86
CA SER A 354 -5.53 -14.98 6.10
C SER A 354 -6.94 -14.49 6.43
N VAL A 355 -7.83 -14.64 5.46
CA VAL A 355 -9.26 -14.38 5.62
C VAL A 355 -9.98 -15.66 5.19
N ASN A 356 -10.71 -16.25 6.13
CA ASN A 356 -11.37 -17.53 5.94
C ASN A 356 -10.42 -18.62 5.41
N GLY A 357 -9.19 -18.69 5.91
CA GLY A 357 -8.23 -19.78 5.68
C GLY A 357 -7.32 -19.66 4.43
N ILE A 358 -7.40 -18.57 3.66
CA ILE A 358 -6.44 -18.24 2.60
C ILE A 358 -5.80 -16.88 2.89
N TRP A 359 -4.47 -16.81 2.75
CA TRP A 359 -3.73 -15.55 2.83
C TRP A 359 -4.13 -14.61 1.71
N SER A 360 -4.38 -13.34 2.04
CA SER A 360 -4.94 -12.36 1.09
C SER A 360 -4.16 -12.26 -0.22
N ALA A 361 -2.82 -12.44 -0.17
CA ALA A 361 -1.96 -12.40 -1.34
C ALA A 361 -2.25 -13.50 -2.38
N GLY A 362 -2.75 -14.68 -1.96
CA GLY A 362 -3.13 -15.80 -2.83
C GLY A 362 -4.64 -15.98 -3.01
N ASN A 363 -5.46 -15.00 -2.60
CA ASN A 363 -6.90 -15.15 -2.56
C ASN A 363 -7.58 -14.74 -3.88
N TYR A 364 -7.93 -15.73 -4.72
CA TYR A 364 -8.58 -15.49 -6.02
C TYR A 364 -9.94 -14.80 -5.89
N ASP A 365 -10.74 -15.15 -4.88
CA ASP A 365 -12.04 -14.53 -4.70
C ASP A 365 -11.93 -13.06 -4.30
N LEU A 366 -10.97 -12.72 -3.45
CA LEU A 366 -10.69 -11.35 -3.06
C LEU A 366 -10.19 -10.53 -4.26
N CYS A 367 -9.13 -11.02 -4.89
CA CYS A 367 -8.38 -10.27 -5.89
C CYS A 367 -9.07 -10.32 -7.25
N THR A 368 -9.66 -11.41 -7.70
CA THR A 368 -10.30 -11.51 -9.02
C THR A 368 -11.81 -11.37 -8.94
N THR A 369 -12.48 -12.29 -8.25
CA THR A 369 -13.96 -12.36 -8.25
C THR A 369 -14.61 -11.07 -7.73
N ILE A 370 -14.19 -10.57 -6.57
CA ILE A 370 -14.78 -9.36 -5.98
C ILE A 370 -14.19 -8.11 -6.61
N LEU A 371 -12.87 -7.94 -6.52
CA LEU A 371 -12.23 -6.68 -6.89
C LEU A 371 -12.33 -6.37 -8.39
N ARG A 372 -12.14 -7.35 -9.27
CA ARG A 372 -12.19 -7.12 -10.73
C ARG A 372 -13.57 -7.39 -11.29
N ASP A 373 -14.11 -8.60 -11.12
CA ASP A 373 -15.34 -8.98 -11.82
C ASP A 373 -16.58 -8.24 -11.29
N GLU A 374 -16.64 -7.95 -9.98
CA GLU A 374 -17.78 -7.25 -9.40
C GLU A 374 -17.57 -5.73 -9.29
N TRP A 375 -16.37 -5.24 -9.00
CA TRP A 375 -16.13 -3.80 -8.82
C TRP A 375 -15.54 -3.09 -10.04
N GLY A 376 -14.95 -3.84 -10.98
CA GLY A 376 -14.37 -3.28 -12.20
C GLY A 376 -13.03 -2.57 -11.97
N PHE A 377 -12.25 -2.98 -10.96
CA PHE A 377 -10.91 -2.44 -10.75
C PHE A 377 -9.99 -2.79 -11.92
N THR A 378 -9.26 -1.81 -12.45
CA THR A 378 -8.38 -1.98 -13.63
C THR A 378 -6.91 -1.69 -13.33
N GLY A 379 -6.60 -1.38 -12.07
CA GLY A 379 -5.26 -1.13 -11.57
C GLY A 379 -4.50 -2.42 -11.25
N PHE A 380 -3.43 -2.30 -10.46
CA PHE A 380 -2.66 -3.46 -10.00
C PHE A 380 -2.72 -3.63 -8.48
N VAL A 381 -2.56 -4.87 -8.04
CA VAL A 381 -2.52 -5.28 -6.64
C VAL A 381 -1.09 -5.67 -6.30
N MET A 382 -0.62 -5.27 -5.14
CA MET A 382 0.67 -5.68 -4.59
C MET A 382 0.48 -6.43 -3.27
N THR A 383 1.45 -7.25 -2.89
CA THR A 383 1.50 -7.79 -1.53
C THR A 383 1.91 -6.71 -0.52
N ASP A 384 1.60 -6.94 0.76
CA ASP A 384 2.38 -6.33 1.84
C ASP A 384 3.83 -6.90 1.81
N TRP A 385 4.78 -6.26 2.50
CA TRP A 385 6.20 -6.62 2.41
C TRP A 385 6.52 -8.00 2.97
N TRP A 386 7.05 -8.89 2.13
CA TRP A 386 7.39 -10.28 2.46
C TRP A 386 6.18 -11.07 2.96
N ALA A 387 5.01 -10.79 2.37
CA ALA A 387 3.76 -11.43 2.72
C ALA A 387 3.80 -12.95 2.54
N ASN A 388 3.03 -13.60 3.40
CA ASN A 388 2.74 -15.02 3.31
C ASN A 388 1.72 -15.26 2.18
N ILE A 389 1.87 -16.39 1.48
CA ILE A 389 0.97 -16.84 0.43
C ILE A 389 0.61 -18.30 0.73
N ASN A 390 -0.59 -18.74 0.37
CA ASN A 390 -0.92 -20.16 0.32
C ASN A 390 -1.98 -20.43 -0.75
N ARG A 391 -2.19 -21.73 -0.99
CA ARG A 391 -3.36 -22.28 -1.67
C ARG A 391 -4.26 -22.93 -0.63
N ARG A 392 -5.55 -23.07 -0.91
CA ARG A 392 -6.52 -23.73 -0.03
C ARG A 392 -5.99 -25.10 0.43
N GLY A 393 -5.91 -25.31 1.74
CA GLY A 393 -5.48 -26.58 2.32
C GLY A 393 -3.98 -26.90 2.21
N GLN A 394 -3.18 -25.99 1.64
CA GLN A 394 -1.73 -26.12 1.57
C GLN A 394 -1.05 -25.27 2.64
N ALA A 395 0.18 -25.65 2.98
CA ALA A 395 1.01 -24.89 3.91
C ALA A 395 1.36 -23.51 3.33
N VAL A 396 1.66 -22.57 4.22
CA VAL A 396 2.13 -21.24 3.85
C VAL A 396 3.49 -21.32 3.16
N CYS A 397 3.67 -20.58 2.08
CA CYS A 397 4.91 -20.51 1.32
C CYS A 397 5.09 -19.08 0.77
N LYS A 398 6.05 -18.32 1.31
CA LYS A 398 6.31 -16.93 0.86
C LYS A 398 6.78 -16.84 -0.59
N THR A 399 7.33 -17.91 -1.14
CA THR A 399 7.86 -17.98 -2.50
C THR A 399 6.89 -18.65 -3.49
N ASP A 400 5.62 -18.89 -3.09
CA ASP A 400 4.56 -19.37 -4.00
C ASP A 400 3.97 -18.23 -4.84
N PHE A 401 4.83 -17.59 -5.64
CA PHE A 401 4.44 -16.48 -6.51
C PHE A 401 3.47 -16.94 -7.61
N ALA A 402 3.48 -18.22 -7.96
CA ALA A 402 2.46 -18.79 -8.83
C ALA A 402 1.05 -18.64 -8.24
N ALA A 403 0.83 -18.92 -6.95
CA ALA A 403 -0.47 -18.72 -6.31
C ALA A 403 -0.89 -17.25 -6.25
N MET A 404 0.06 -16.35 -6.00
CA MET A 404 -0.16 -14.91 -6.09
C MET A 404 -0.61 -14.50 -7.50
N ALA A 405 0.10 -14.98 -8.54
CA ALA A 405 -0.20 -14.66 -9.92
C ALA A 405 -1.57 -15.19 -10.36
N MET A 406 -1.90 -16.45 -10.00
CA MET A 406 -3.20 -17.07 -10.27
C MET A 406 -4.34 -16.24 -9.66
N ALA A 407 -4.17 -15.77 -8.42
CA ALA A 407 -5.13 -14.93 -7.72
C ALA A 407 -5.30 -13.52 -8.35
N GLN A 408 -4.38 -13.10 -9.24
CA GLN A 408 -4.26 -11.74 -9.77
C GLN A 408 -3.81 -10.74 -8.71
N ASN A 409 -3.02 -11.17 -7.72
CA ASN A 409 -2.14 -10.25 -7.03
C ASN A 409 -0.90 -10.07 -7.91
N ASP A 410 -0.66 -8.86 -8.38
CA ASP A 410 0.16 -8.61 -9.55
C ASP A 410 1.65 -8.49 -9.21
N VAL A 411 2.00 -7.95 -8.04
CA VAL A 411 3.39 -7.69 -7.66
C VAL A 411 3.72 -8.20 -6.26
N TYR A 412 4.72 -9.08 -6.15
CA TYR A 412 5.28 -9.44 -4.86
C TYR A 412 6.21 -8.34 -4.36
N MET A 413 5.89 -7.78 -3.20
CA MET A 413 6.72 -6.82 -2.48
C MET A 413 7.37 -7.55 -1.31
N VAL A 414 8.69 -7.68 -1.19
CA VAL A 414 9.72 -7.33 -2.18
C VAL A 414 10.78 -8.42 -2.28
N CYS A 415 11.41 -8.50 -3.45
CA CYS A 415 12.64 -9.25 -3.70
C CYS A 415 13.86 -8.34 -3.47
N ALA A 416 14.98 -8.95 -3.08
CA ALA A 416 16.27 -8.25 -3.00
C ALA A 416 16.80 -7.85 -4.39
N ASP A 417 16.49 -8.65 -5.40
CA ASP A 417 16.80 -8.42 -6.80
C ASP A 417 15.55 -8.78 -7.62
N GLY A 418 14.96 -7.82 -8.31
CA GLY A 418 13.74 -8.07 -9.09
C GLY A 418 14.00 -8.86 -10.37
N GLY A 419 15.23 -8.85 -10.88
CA GLY A 419 15.65 -9.64 -12.04
C GLY A 419 15.83 -11.12 -11.71
N SER A 420 16.30 -11.45 -10.50
CA SER A 420 16.65 -12.81 -10.10
C SER A 420 16.15 -13.14 -8.69
N ASN A 421 15.16 -14.04 -8.58
CA ASN A 421 14.59 -14.48 -7.32
C ASN A 421 14.26 -15.98 -7.34
N ASP A 422 14.41 -16.65 -6.20
CA ASP A 422 14.11 -18.07 -6.01
C ASP A 422 12.62 -18.28 -5.64
N ASP A 423 11.74 -18.02 -6.61
CA ASP A 423 10.31 -18.30 -6.53
C ASP A 423 9.88 -19.43 -7.47
N ASN A 424 8.67 -19.93 -7.27
CA ASN A 424 8.18 -21.08 -8.01
C ASN A 424 7.52 -20.75 -9.37
N THR A 425 7.51 -19.49 -9.82
CA THR A 425 6.73 -19.03 -11.00
C THR A 425 7.03 -19.86 -12.25
N LEU A 426 8.31 -19.95 -12.64
CA LEU A 426 8.73 -20.68 -13.85
C LEU A 426 8.50 -22.19 -13.70
N SER A 427 8.75 -22.74 -12.51
CA SER A 427 8.56 -24.17 -12.26
C SER A 427 7.09 -24.59 -12.32
N GLU A 428 6.16 -23.73 -11.90
CA GLU A 428 4.73 -24.01 -11.95
C GLU A 428 4.15 -23.75 -13.35
N LEU A 429 4.77 -22.86 -14.12
CA LEU A 429 4.46 -22.66 -15.54
C LEU A 429 4.87 -23.88 -16.37
N GLU A 430 6.06 -24.44 -16.14
CA GLU A 430 6.53 -25.67 -16.80
C GLU A 430 5.63 -26.87 -16.49
N LYS A 431 5.13 -26.97 -15.25
CA LYS A 431 4.17 -28.02 -14.85
C LYS A 431 2.75 -27.80 -15.39
N GLY A 432 2.46 -26.63 -15.96
CA GLY A 432 1.12 -26.24 -16.41
C GLY A 432 0.13 -25.92 -15.27
N ALA A 433 0.61 -25.76 -14.03
CA ALA A 433 -0.22 -25.38 -12.90
C ALA A 433 -0.57 -23.89 -12.94
N LEU A 434 0.39 -23.05 -13.34
CA LEU A 434 0.21 -21.64 -13.68
C LEU A 434 0.11 -21.52 -15.20
N SER A 435 -0.86 -20.75 -15.71
CA SER A 435 -0.93 -20.46 -17.15
C SER A 435 -0.12 -19.21 -17.49
N ARG A 436 0.45 -19.18 -18.71
CA ARG A 436 1.10 -17.99 -19.25
C ARG A 436 0.15 -16.79 -19.31
N ALA A 437 -1.11 -17.04 -19.66
CA ALA A 437 -2.15 -16.02 -19.75
C ALA A 437 -2.39 -15.29 -18.42
N GLU A 438 -2.27 -15.98 -17.27
CA GLU A 438 -2.35 -15.36 -15.95
C GLU A 438 -1.18 -14.39 -15.72
N LEU A 439 0.05 -14.75 -16.09
CA LEU A 439 1.20 -13.84 -16.00
C LEU A 439 1.06 -12.63 -16.94
N GLN A 440 0.58 -12.85 -18.17
CA GLN A 440 0.33 -11.78 -19.14
C GLN A 440 -0.74 -10.80 -18.64
N ARG A 441 -1.82 -11.31 -18.02
CA ARG A 441 -2.84 -10.48 -17.36
C ARG A 441 -2.22 -9.61 -16.26
N ASN A 442 -1.38 -10.19 -15.41
CA ASN A 442 -0.73 -9.46 -14.33
C ASN A 442 0.24 -8.40 -14.89
N ALA A 443 1.04 -8.75 -15.90
CA ALA A 443 1.89 -7.80 -16.62
C ALA A 443 1.08 -6.65 -17.21
N ALA A 444 -0.09 -6.93 -17.82
CA ALA A 444 -0.96 -5.91 -18.37
C ALA A 444 -1.47 -4.92 -17.32
N ASN A 445 -1.79 -5.40 -16.11
CA ASN A 445 -2.21 -4.54 -15.00
C ASN A 445 -1.09 -3.59 -14.57
N ILE A 446 0.12 -4.12 -14.40
CA ILE A 446 1.30 -3.36 -13.98
C ILE A 446 1.69 -2.34 -15.06
N LEU A 447 1.77 -2.76 -16.32
CA LEU A 447 2.20 -1.91 -17.43
C LEU A 447 1.16 -0.83 -17.76
N ARG A 448 -0.14 -1.12 -17.63
CA ARG A 448 -1.20 -0.11 -17.77
C ARG A 448 -1.10 0.98 -16.72
N PHE A 449 -0.68 0.63 -15.50
CA PHE A 449 -0.39 1.61 -14.46
C PHE A 449 0.86 2.42 -14.83
N ILE A 450 1.98 1.74 -15.11
CA ILE A 450 3.26 2.38 -15.47
C ILE A 450 3.09 3.38 -16.63
N LEU A 451 2.29 3.05 -17.65
CA LEU A 451 2.02 3.93 -18.79
C LEU A 451 1.43 5.30 -18.42
N LYS A 452 0.92 5.49 -17.20
CA LYS A 452 0.31 6.73 -16.72
C LYS A 452 1.16 7.49 -15.71
N THR A 453 2.29 6.92 -15.25
CA THR A 453 3.06 7.50 -14.15
C THR A 453 4.02 8.60 -14.61
N HIS A 454 4.42 9.45 -13.67
CA HIS A 454 5.51 10.40 -13.89
C HIS A 454 6.83 9.70 -14.26
N ALA A 455 7.08 8.48 -13.77
CA ALA A 455 8.24 7.69 -14.22
C ALA A 455 8.26 7.44 -15.74
N MET A 456 7.09 7.20 -16.34
CA MET A 456 6.98 7.07 -17.80
C MET A 456 7.11 8.40 -18.51
N ASP A 457 6.54 9.47 -17.95
CA ASP A 457 6.65 10.81 -18.51
C ASP A 457 8.11 11.30 -18.52
N ARG A 458 8.90 10.99 -17.48
CA ARG A 458 10.36 11.22 -17.44
C ARG A 458 11.09 10.47 -18.55
N LEU A 459 10.78 9.19 -18.75
CA LEU A 459 11.38 8.39 -19.83
C LEU A 459 11.01 8.92 -21.22
N CYS A 460 9.84 9.54 -21.36
CA CYS A 460 9.39 10.18 -22.60
C CYS A 460 9.84 11.65 -22.76
N GLY A 461 10.54 12.23 -21.78
CA GLY A 461 11.00 13.61 -21.83
C GLY A 461 9.89 14.67 -21.76
N ILE A 462 8.77 14.36 -21.10
CA ILE A 462 7.61 15.26 -20.94
C ILE A 462 7.32 15.57 -19.46
N GLU A 463 8.35 15.50 -18.61
CA GLU A 463 8.21 15.68 -17.17
C GLU A 463 7.70 17.06 -16.77
N CYS A 464 6.99 17.12 -15.64
CA CYS A 464 6.65 18.36 -14.97
C CYS A 464 7.70 18.63 -13.88
N GLU A 465 8.33 19.80 -13.93
CA GLU A 465 9.19 20.25 -12.83
C GLU A 465 8.32 20.77 -11.68
N ALA A 466 8.70 20.40 -10.45
CA ALA A 466 8.10 20.91 -9.23
C ALA A 466 9.18 21.64 -8.41
N GLU A 467 8.96 22.94 -8.17
CA GLU A 467 9.86 23.77 -7.37
C GLU A 467 9.27 24.00 -5.97
N ILE A 468 10.06 23.71 -4.93
CA ILE A 468 9.71 24.04 -3.55
C ILE A 468 10.27 25.43 -3.22
N ILE A 469 9.39 26.41 -3.07
CA ILE A 469 9.74 27.79 -2.71
C ILE A 469 9.66 28.01 -1.19
N ASN A 470 10.33 29.06 -0.69
CA ASN A 470 10.32 29.47 0.72
C ASN A 470 10.78 28.38 1.71
N ARG A 471 11.66 27.48 1.29
CA ARG A 471 12.30 26.51 2.18
C ARG A 471 13.32 27.25 3.08
N PRO A 472 13.20 27.17 4.41
CA PRO A 472 14.18 27.78 5.30
C PRO A 472 15.58 27.18 5.07
N ASP A 473 16.60 28.02 5.11
CA ASP A 473 18.01 27.64 4.95
C ASP A 473 18.49 26.92 6.23
N GLU A 474 18.13 25.64 6.36
CA GLU A 474 18.42 24.82 7.55
C GLU A 474 19.69 23.96 7.42
N GLY A 475 20.58 24.24 6.47
CA GLY A 475 21.87 23.54 6.35
C GLY A 475 21.79 22.03 6.06
N SER A 476 20.60 21.49 5.76
CA SER A 476 20.39 20.10 5.37
C SER A 476 20.49 19.95 3.86
N SER A 477 21.14 18.89 3.40
CA SER A 477 21.33 18.54 1.98
C SER A 477 20.09 18.79 1.13
N GLU A 478 20.33 19.43 -0.01
CA GLU A 478 19.34 19.63 -1.06
C GLU A 478 18.77 18.25 -1.43
N GLY A 479 17.45 18.11 -1.36
CA GLY A 479 16.79 16.87 -1.78
C GLY A 479 17.02 16.70 -3.27
N GLY A 480 17.81 15.70 -3.68
CA GLY A 480 18.14 15.46 -5.08
C GLY A 480 19.55 14.95 -5.35
N GLU A 481 20.44 14.85 -4.36
CA GLU A 481 21.76 14.27 -4.58
C GLU A 481 21.68 12.76 -4.84
N ASP A 482 22.36 12.29 -5.90
CA ASP A 482 22.50 10.87 -6.21
C ASP A 482 23.21 10.16 -5.04
N VAL A 483 22.45 9.33 -4.31
CA VAL A 483 23.00 8.52 -3.22
C VAL A 483 23.95 7.49 -3.81
N THR A 484 25.22 7.52 -3.40
CA THR A 484 26.21 6.53 -3.84
C THR A 484 25.99 5.18 -3.15
N PHE A 485 25.90 4.11 -3.93
CA PHE A 485 25.76 2.74 -3.43
C PHE A 485 27.13 2.06 -3.37
N TYR A 486 27.55 1.64 -2.18
CA TYR A 486 28.79 0.91 -1.95
C TYR A 486 28.51 -0.59 -1.85
N ARG A 487 29.08 -1.37 -2.76
CA ARG A 487 29.03 -2.83 -2.73
C ARG A 487 29.90 -3.36 -1.59
N ILE A 488 29.32 -4.17 -0.71
CA ILE A 488 30.01 -4.72 0.46
C ILE A 488 30.30 -6.22 0.24
N GLU A 489 31.58 -6.55 0.06
CA GLU A 489 32.09 -7.91 -0.08
C GLU A 489 33.16 -8.16 0.99
N GLY A 490 32.75 -8.69 2.15
CA GLY A 490 33.61 -8.85 3.33
C GLY A 490 33.78 -7.54 4.10
N SER A 491 34.68 -6.67 3.63
CA SER A 491 34.88 -5.32 4.18
C SER A 491 35.14 -4.28 3.10
N THR A 492 34.60 -3.08 3.31
CA THR A 492 34.73 -1.93 2.43
C THR A 492 35.17 -0.74 3.26
N GLU A 493 36.10 0.06 2.74
CA GLU A 493 36.56 1.29 3.38
C GLU A 493 36.27 2.48 2.46
N ILE A 494 35.55 3.46 2.99
CA ILE A 494 35.22 4.72 2.32
C ILE A 494 36.23 5.77 2.80
N ASP A 495 36.89 6.48 1.87
CA ASP A 495 37.81 7.58 2.20
C ASP A 495 37.00 8.77 2.75
N GLY A 496 37.37 9.25 3.94
CA GLY A 496 36.68 10.33 4.63
C GLY A 496 37.18 11.74 4.30
N LYS A 497 38.28 11.89 3.55
CA LYS A 497 38.96 13.18 3.37
C LYS A 497 38.12 14.25 2.68
N ASP A 498 37.28 13.83 1.74
CA ASP A 498 36.45 14.73 0.93
C ASP A 498 35.03 14.89 1.50
N ILE A 499 34.73 14.23 2.64
CA ILE A 499 33.43 14.32 3.29
C ILE A 499 33.34 15.63 4.08
N CYS A 500 32.31 16.42 3.80
CA CYS A 500 32.01 17.63 4.55
C CYS A 500 31.56 17.30 5.99
N THR A 501 32.30 17.78 6.97
CA THR A 501 32.05 17.57 8.41
C THR A 501 31.73 18.88 9.12
N ASP A 502 31.17 19.85 8.39
CA ASP A 502 30.73 21.12 8.96
C ASP A 502 29.49 20.94 9.83
N ARG A 503 29.26 21.92 10.70
CA ARG A 503 28.10 21.91 11.59
C ARG A 503 26.81 21.81 10.77
N GLY A 504 26.04 20.76 11.04
CA GLY A 504 24.76 20.51 10.40
C GLY A 504 24.85 19.72 9.11
N SER A 505 26.05 19.36 8.64
CA SER A 505 26.20 18.58 7.41
C SER A 505 25.80 17.12 7.60
N ASP A 506 25.36 16.53 6.49
CA ASP A 506 25.05 15.10 6.38
C ASP A 506 25.97 14.48 5.33
N PHE A 507 26.44 13.26 5.59
CA PHE A 507 26.99 12.37 4.58
C PHE A 507 26.05 11.18 4.38
N ILE A 508 25.42 11.10 3.21
CA ILE A 508 24.40 10.11 2.88
C ILE A 508 24.95 9.16 1.82
N PHE A 509 24.83 7.86 2.08
CA PHE A 509 25.21 6.80 1.16
C PHE A 509 24.31 5.57 1.36
N ALA A 510 24.43 4.57 0.49
CA ALA A 510 23.72 3.31 0.65
C ALA A 510 24.68 2.13 0.56
N LEU A 511 24.34 1.04 1.23
CA LEU A 511 25.01 -0.24 1.11
C LEU A 511 24.30 -1.10 0.08
N ASP A 512 25.04 -1.81 -0.76
CA ASP A 512 24.58 -2.99 -1.50
C ASP A 512 25.25 -4.22 -0.88
N VAL A 513 24.54 -4.93 0.00
CA VAL A 513 25.06 -6.08 0.73
C VAL A 513 24.74 -7.39 0.02
N ALA A 514 25.75 -8.25 -0.14
CA ALA A 514 25.55 -9.59 -0.70
C ALA A 514 24.78 -10.52 0.26
N GLU A 515 25.00 -10.35 1.56
CA GLU A 515 24.43 -11.19 2.60
C GLU A 515 23.72 -10.34 3.66
N LEU A 516 22.47 -10.69 3.98
CA LEU A 516 21.75 -10.05 5.07
C LEU A 516 22.41 -10.39 6.42
N GLY A 517 22.30 -9.48 7.39
CA GLY A 517 22.88 -9.69 8.71
C GLY A 517 23.30 -8.41 9.42
N LEU A 518 24.11 -8.56 10.47
CA LEU A 518 24.65 -7.45 11.23
C LEU A 518 25.92 -6.92 10.55
N TYR A 519 26.01 -5.61 10.38
CA TYR A 519 27.18 -4.92 9.83
C TYR A 519 27.72 -3.91 10.84
N ARG A 520 29.04 -3.90 11.01
CA ARG A 520 29.78 -2.97 11.87
C ARG A 520 30.30 -1.80 11.04
N PHE A 521 30.15 -0.60 11.58
CA PHE A 521 30.73 0.63 11.07
C PHE A 521 31.81 1.10 12.03
N THR A 522 33.03 1.29 11.53
CA THR A 522 34.14 1.89 12.28
C THR A 522 34.49 3.22 11.64
N LEU A 523 34.12 4.32 12.29
CA LEU A 523 34.40 5.68 11.85
C LEU A 523 35.72 6.13 12.48
N THR A 524 36.70 6.51 11.66
CA THR A 524 38.01 6.98 12.14
C THR A 524 38.20 8.44 11.78
N GLY A 525 38.42 9.29 12.78
CA GLY A 525 38.58 10.73 12.61
C GLY A 525 39.54 11.35 13.62
N SER A 526 39.93 12.60 13.43
CA SER A 526 40.73 13.38 14.39
C SER A 526 40.25 14.82 14.52
N SER A 527 40.66 15.51 15.58
CA SER A 527 40.38 16.93 15.79
C SER A 527 41.58 17.66 16.38
N GLU A 528 41.83 18.87 15.89
CA GLU A 528 42.82 19.82 16.41
C GLU A 528 42.22 20.77 17.46
N LEU A 529 40.93 20.62 17.80
CA LEU A 529 40.30 21.41 18.86
C LEU A 529 40.84 21.01 20.24
N SER A 530 40.49 21.79 21.27
CA SER A 530 40.86 21.48 22.66
C SER A 530 40.29 20.12 23.11
N GLU A 531 40.94 19.45 24.06
CA GLU A 531 40.47 18.18 24.63
C GLU A 531 39.08 18.27 25.30
N LEU A 532 38.60 19.48 25.61
CA LEU A 532 37.26 19.73 26.16
C LEU A 532 36.20 19.97 25.08
N ALA A 533 36.58 20.05 23.80
CA ALA A 533 35.64 20.20 22.70
C ALA A 533 34.67 19.00 22.68
N GLN A 534 33.44 19.25 22.26
CA GLN A 534 32.43 18.22 22.08
C GLN A 534 31.98 18.29 20.62
N ILE A 535 32.28 17.25 19.84
CA ILE A 535 31.98 17.15 18.42
C ILE A 535 31.09 15.92 18.21
N PRO A 536 29.77 16.06 18.38
CA PRO A 536 28.86 14.92 18.27
C PRO A 536 28.67 14.49 16.82
N VAL A 537 28.69 13.19 16.59
CA VAL A 537 28.42 12.55 15.30
C VAL A 537 27.40 11.44 15.53
N THR A 538 26.35 11.40 14.70
CA THR A 538 25.31 10.38 14.79
C THR A 538 25.21 9.62 13.48
N VAL A 539 25.26 8.29 13.56
CA VAL A 539 25.04 7.38 12.43
C VAL A 539 23.59 6.92 12.47
N PHE A 540 22.88 7.14 11.37
CA PHE A 540 21.53 6.67 11.12
C PHE A 540 21.57 5.56 10.08
N SER A 541 20.79 4.50 10.32
CA SER A 541 20.52 3.43 9.38
C SER A 541 19.02 3.36 9.15
N MET A 542 18.59 3.44 7.89
CA MET A 542 17.17 3.48 7.52
C MET A 542 16.37 4.52 8.33
N GLY A 543 16.91 5.74 8.44
CA GLY A 543 16.33 6.84 9.23
C GLY A 543 16.43 6.70 10.76
N THR A 544 16.88 5.55 11.30
CA THR A 544 16.94 5.29 12.75
C THR A 544 18.35 5.50 13.28
N PRO A 545 18.58 6.24 14.38
CA PRO A 545 19.91 6.37 14.96
C PRO A 545 20.41 5.03 15.51
N VAL A 546 21.57 4.58 15.03
CA VAL A 546 22.22 3.32 15.44
C VAL A 546 23.51 3.52 16.23
N GLY A 547 24.07 4.74 16.19
CA GLY A 547 25.23 5.12 17.00
C GLY A 547 25.30 6.63 17.15
N SER A 548 25.64 7.10 18.35
CA SER A 548 25.95 8.52 18.59
C SER A 548 27.20 8.60 19.42
N PHE A 549 28.19 9.30 18.91
CA PHE A 549 29.53 9.41 19.49
C PHE A 549 29.89 10.88 19.65
N THR A 550 30.76 11.17 20.61
CA THR A 550 31.32 12.51 20.76
C THR A 550 32.82 12.43 20.63
N TRP A 551 33.36 13.02 19.57
CA TRP A 551 34.80 13.29 19.49
C TRP A 551 35.15 14.48 20.36
N ASN A 552 36.22 14.31 21.12
CA ASN A 552 36.91 15.41 21.78
C ASN A 552 38.10 15.84 20.93
N GLY A 553 38.78 16.93 21.30
CA GLY A 553 40.08 17.27 20.73
C GLY A 553 41.07 16.10 20.87
N THR A 554 41.67 15.66 19.76
CA THR A 554 42.57 14.49 19.74
C THR A 554 44.03 14.86 19.48
N ALA A 555 44.35 16.17 19.47
CA ALA A 555 45.65 16.70 19.05
C ALA A 555 46.10 16.13 17.70
N GLY A 556 45.14 16.03 16.76
CA GLY A 556 45.37 15.50 15.42
C GLY A 556 45.46 13.98 15.32
N LYS A 557 45.47 13.24 16.44
CA LYS A 557 45.59 11.77 16.41
C LYS A 557 44.28 11.09 15.97
N PRO A 558 44.32 10.06 15.12
CA PRO A 558 43.15 9.29 14.76
C PRO A 558 42.53 8.58 15.97
N VAL A 559 41.21 8.68 16.11
CA VAL A 559 40.38 7.97 17.08
C VAL A 559 39.21 7.34 16.33
N SER A 560 38.89 6.11 16.70
CA SER A 560 37.82 5.33 16.06
C SER A 560 36.66 5.10 17.02
N PHE A 561 35.44 5.18 16.50
CA PHE A 561 34.23 4.74 17.19
C PHE A 561 33.47 3.73 16.33
N GLU A 562 32.72 2.85 16.99
CA GLU A 562 32.03 1.74 16.36
C GLU A 562 30.54 1.70 16.71
N CYS A 563 29.71 1.40 15.71
CA CYS A 563 28.33 0.98 15.90
C CYS A 563 27.99 -0.13 14.92
N SER A 564 26.82 -0.74 15.08
CA SER A 564 26.35 -1.78 14.17
C SER A 564 24.89 -1.59 13.82
N THR A 565 24.50 -2.01 12.62
CA THR A 565 23.09 -2.10 12.21
C THR A 565 22.82 -3.44 11.54
N HIS A 566 21.60 -3.93 11.67
CA HIS A 566 21.14 -5.04 10.84
C HIS A 566 20.73 -4.52 9.46
N CYS A 567 21.24 -5.15 8.40
CA CYS A 567 20.78 -4.98 7.03
C CYS A 567 19.76 -6.10 6.75
N PHE A 568 18.47 -5.77 6.81
CA PHE A 568 17.36 -6.70 6.56
C PHE A 568 16.95 -6.78 5.08
N SER A 569 17.47 -5.86 4.26
CA SER A 569 17.35 -5.82 2.81
C SER A 569 18.74 -5.70 2.18
N ARG A 570 18.85 -6.08 0.90
CA ARG A 570 20.08 -5.92 0.11
C ARG A 570 20.57 -4.48 0.10
N PHE A 571 19.65 -3.53 0.01
CA PHE A 571 19.98 -2.11 0.05
C PHE A 571 19.65 -1.52 1.42
N THR A 572 20.55 -0.71 1.97
CA THR A 572 20.36 -0.04 3.26
C THR A 572 20.95 1.37 3.19
N THR A 573 20.13 2.41 3.39
CA THR A 573 20.60 3.79 3.43
C THR A 573 21.21 4.13 4.78
N VAL A 574 22.34 4.82 4.74
CA VAL A 574 23.10 5.28 5.90
C VAL A 574 23.30 6.78 5.79
N ARG A 575 23.07 7.49 6.91
CA ARG A 575 23.33 8.91 7.03
C ARG A 575 24.22 9.16 8.24
N ILE A 576 25.31 9.87 8.05
CA ILE A 576 26.19 10.33 9.13
C ILE A 576 25.98 11.83 9.29
N TYR A 577 25.45 12.24 10.43
CA TYR A 577 25.16 13.63 10.75
C TYR A 577 26.25 14.22 11.65
N PHE A 578 26.78 15.39 11.28
CA PHE A 578 27.82 16.10 12.02
C PHE A 578 27.20 17.29 12.75
N ALA A 579 26.96 17.16 14.06
CA ALA A 579 26.26 18.18 14.83
C ALA A 579 27.09 19.45 15.08
N GLN A 580 28.41 19.38 14.88
CA GLN A 580 29.36 20.47 15.13
C GLN A 580 30.60 20.34 14.22
N SER A 581 31.15 21.46 13.75
CA SER A 581 32.41 21.48 12.99
C SER A 581 33.62 21.09 13.84
N GLY A 582 34.72 20.72 13.17
CA GLY A 582 36.03 20.52 13.79
C GLY A 582 36.53 19.07 13.84
N LEU A 583 35.74 18.13 13.32
CA LEU A 583 36.20 16.79 13.01
C LEU A 583 36.87 16.80 11.63
N LYS A 584 37.94 16.03 11.46
CA LYS A 584 38.46 15.59 10.18
C LYS A 584 38.25 14.08 10.09
N LEU A 585 37.33 13.66 9.23
CA LEU A 585 37.08 12.24 9.01
C LEU A 585 38.18 11.66 8.11
N HIS A 586 38.74 10.51 8.48
CA HIS A 586 39.79 9.83 7.71
C HIS A 586 39.23 8.66 6.92
N SER A 587 38.39 7.84 7.55
CA SER A 587 37.77 6.68 6.89
C SER A 587 36.52 6.20 7.60
N ILE A 588 35.67 5.50 6.84
CA ILE A 588 34.55 4.72 7.34
C ILE A 588 34.77 3.28 6.86
N ARG A 589 35.06 2.37 7.79
CA ARG A 589 35.14 0.94 7.48
C ARG A 589 33.81 0.28 7.77
N ILE A 590 33.36 -0.57 6.85
CA ILE A 590 32.10 -1.28 6.91
C ILE A 590 32.40 -2.76 6.67
N GLU A 591 32.01 -3.62 7.60
CA GLU A 591 32.26 -5.06 7.51
C GLU A 591 31.09 -5.84 8.12
N LYS A 592 30.86 -7.04 7.59
CA LYS A 592 29.87 -7.94 8.19
C LYS A 592 30.40 -8.39 9.56
N ALA A 593 29.57 -8.28 10.59
CA ALA A 593 29.89 -8.77 11.92
C ALA A 593 29.62 -10.29 11.99
N ASP A 594 30.53 -11.02 12.62
CA ASP A 594 30.43 -12.47 12.86
C ASP A 594 29.22 -12.86 13.73
#